data_AF-A0A8T4QZ12-F1
#
_entry.id   AF-A0A8T4QZ12-F1
#
_cell.length_a   1.000
_cell.length_b   1.000
_cell.length_c   1.000
_cell.angle_alpha   90.00
_cell.angle_beta   90.00
_cell.angle_gamma   90.00
#
_symmetry.space_group_name_H-M   'P 1'
#
loop_
_entity.id
_entity.type
_entity.pdbx_description
1 polymer ?
#
loop_
_entity_poly.entity_id
_entity_poly.type
_entity_poly.pdbx_seq_one_letter_code
_entity_poly.pdbx_strand_id
1 'polypeptide(L)'
;METLKKDWFRGGIILVVVIFAVSVLWMLYQSMVAIPKQKIAGEQKQFEYNIEQLEKCNADVLDSYSQAWTRACEELERGKDCALPTYEASRLDNTVVDGKNRCAELYKN
;
A
#
# COMPACT_ATOMS: atom_id res chain seq x y z
N MET A 1 20.24 4.08 -66.08
CA MET A 1 20.11 5.26 -65.19
C MET A 1 18.92 5.14 -64.22
N GLU A 2 18.44 3.93 -63.90
CA GLU A 2 17.23 3.73 -63.08
C GLU A 2 17.50 3.21 -61.66
N THR A 3 18.70 2.71 -61.38
CA THR A 3 19.06 2.17 -60.06
C THR A 3 19.33 3.27 -59.03
N LEU A 4 19.91 4.40 -59.44
CA LEU A 4 20.25 5.53 -58.54
C LEU A 4 19.04 6.22 -57.89
N LYS A 5 17.86 6.23 -58.54
CA LYS A 5 16.64 6.83 -57.96
C LYS A 5 16.05 5.97 -56.85
N LYS A 6 16.21 4.64 -56.92
CA LYS A 6 15.60 3.68 -55.99
C LYS A 6 16.28 3.71 -54.62
N ASP A 7 17.58 3.95 -54.58
CA ASP A 7 18.35 4.04 -53.35
C ASP A 7 18.14 5.37 -52.60
N TRP A 8 17.89 6.46 -53.34
CA TRP A 8 17.50 7.75 -52.75
C TRP A 8 16.12 7.70 -52.09
N PHE A 9 15.15 7.03 -52.72
CA PHE A 9 13.82 6.81 -52.12
C PHE A 9 13.89 5.90 -50.88
N ARG A 10 14.71 4.85 -50.91
CA ARG A 10 14.92 3.97 -49.76
C ARG A 10 15.63 4.68 -48.60
N GLY A 11 16.67 5.46 -48.87
CA GLY A 11 17.37 6.26 -47.87
C GLY A 11 16.48 7.32 -47.24
N GLY A 12 15.64 7.99 -48.06
CA GLY A 12 14.66 8.97 -47.58
C GLY A 12 13.60 8.35 -46.67
N ILE A 13 13.04 7.19 -47.03
CA ILE A 13 12.04 6.48 -46.20
C ILE A 13 12.67 6.05 -44.87
N ILE A 14 13.89 5.50 -44.88
CA ILE A 14 14.58 5.09 -43.65
C ILE A 14 14.81 6.31 -42.74
N LEU A 15 15.24 7.45 -43.31
CA LEU A 15 15.48 8.67 -42.54
C LEU A 15 14.19 9.21 -41.90
N VAL A 16 13.06 9.16 -42.62
CA VAL A 16 11.74 9.54 -42.08
C VAL A 16 11.34 8.60 -40.93
N VAL A 17 11.52 7.29 -41.08
CA VAL A 17 11.20 6.31 -40.02
C VAL A 17 12.07 6.51 -38.78
N VAL A 18 13.36 6.81 -38.95
CA VAL A 18 14.28 7.07 -37.83
C VAL A 18 13.87 8.34 -37.07
N ILE A 19 13.54 9.43 -37.78
CA ILE A 19 13.08 10.67 -37.13
C ILE A 19 11.78 10.41 -36.36
N PHE A 20 10.85 9.65 -36.94
CA PHE A 20 9.58 9.32 -36.29
C PHE A 20 9.77 8.43 -35.06
N ALA A 21 10.69 7.46 -35.11
CA ALA A 21 11.02 6.62 -33.96
C ALA A 21 11.64 7.45 -32.82
N VAL A 22 12.57 8.36 -33.14
CA VAL A 22 13.22 9.22 -32.16
C VAL A 22 12.23 10.20 -31.52
N SER A 23 11.29 10.77 -32.29
CA SER A 23 10.28 11.68 -31.74
C SER A 23 9.29 10.98 -30.80
N VAL A 24 8.86 9.75 -31.14
CA VAL A 24 7.99 8.93 -30.28
C VAL A 24 8.73 8.54 -28.99
N LEU A 25 9.99 8.10 -29.08
CA LEU A 25 10.83 7.80 -27.91
C LEU A 25 11.00 9.02 -27.00
N TRP A 26 11.19 10.20 -27.59
CA TRP A 26 11.31 11.46 -26.85
C TRP A 26 10.01 11.84 -26.12
N MET A 27 8.85 11.67 -26.77
CA MET A 27 7.55 11.90 -26.13
C MET A 27 7.30 10.93 -24.97
N LEU A 28 7.66 9.65 -25.13
CA LEU A 28 7.54 8.66 -24.05
C LEU A 28 8.47 9.01 -22.87
N TYR A 29 9.70 9.44 -23.15
CA TYR A 29 10.62 9.89 -22.11
C TYR A 29 10.06 11.08 -21.32
N GLN A 30 9.52 12.09 -22.00
CA GLN A 30 8.87 13.23 -21.34
C GLN A 30 7.67 12.77 -20.49
N SER A 31 6.87 11.81 -20.96
CA SER A 31 5.74 11.28 -20.17
C SER A 31 6.15 10.51 -18.91
N MET A 32 7.29 9.82 -18.92
CA MET A 32 7.82 9.12 -17.74
C MET A 32 8.53 10.06 -16.76
N VAL A 33 9.25 11.06 -17.25
CA VAL A 33 9.95 12.05 -16.40
C VAL A 33 8.98 13.08 -15.83
N ALA A 34 7.95 13.44 -16.59
CA ALA A 34 6.86 14.29 -16.15
C ALA A 34 5.72 13.52 -15.48
N ILE A 35 5.99 12.38 -14.84
CA ILE A 35 5.11 11.94 -13.74
C ILE A 35 5.27 13.04 -12.69
N PRO A 36 4.26 13.92 -12.51
CA PRO A 36 4.38 14.92 -11.48
C PRO A 36 4.44 14.14 -10.18
N LYS A 37 5.51 14.31 -9.41
CA LYS A 37 5.57 13.88 -8.00
C LYS A 37 4.49 14.55 -7.13
N GLN A 38 3.48 15.18 -7.73
CA GLN A 38 2.41 15.95 -7.12
C GLN A 38 1.12 15.15 -6.87
N LYS A 39 1.19 13.82 -6.77
CA LYS A 39 0.07 13.00 -6.24
C LYS A 39 0.45 12.04 -5.11
N ILE A 40 1.58 12.28 -4.44
CA ILE A 40 1.81 11.78 -3.06
C ILE A 40 1.86 12.97 -2.06
N ALA A 41 1.45 14.16 -2.51
CA ALA A 41 1.23 15.34 -1.67
C ALA A 41 -0.28 15.56 -1.39
N GLY A 42 -1.09 14.52 -1.53
CA GLY A 42 -2.41 14.49 -0.92
C GLY A 42 -2.21 14.19 0.56
N GLU A 43 -2.14 15.24 1.37
CA GLU A 43 -2.31 15.18 2.83
C GLU A 43 -1.86 13.88 3.51
N GLN A 44 -0.57 13.54 3.43
CA GLN A 44 0.02 12.96 4.63
C GLN A 44 0.12 14.12 5.61
N LYS A 45 -0.99 14.41 6.30
CA LYS A 45 -0.89 14.84 7.69
C LYS A 45 -0.11 13.71 8.34
N GLN A 46 1.21 13.86 8.38
CA GLN A 46 2.04 13.12 9.29
C GLN A 46 1.58 13.59 10.66
N PHE A 47 0.50 12.98 11.15
CA PHE A 47 0.29 12.87 12.58
C PHE A 47 1.58 12.25 13.07
N GLU A 48 2.39 13.06 13.74
CA GLU A 48 3.61 12.60 14.37
C GLU A 48 3.16 11.76 15.55
N TYR A 49 2.68 10.55 15.27
CA TYR A 49 2.31 9.61 16.30
C TYR A 49 3.58 9.37 17.12
N ASN A 50 3.45 9.34 18.44
CA ASN A 50 4.50 8.76 19.26
C ASN A 50 4.51 7.24 18.96
N ILE A 51 5.24 6.85 17.91
CA ILE A 51 5.19 5.51 17.31
C ILE A 51 5.49 4.45 18.37
N GLU A 52 6.48 4.71 19.24
CA GLU A 52 6.86 3.81 20.32
C GLU A 52 5.70 3.60 21.33
N GLN A 53 5.03 4.69 21.72
CA GLN A 53 3.90 4.60 22.66
C GLN A 53 2.65 3.98 22.01
N LEU A 54 2.42 4.25 20.73
CA LEU A 54 1.33 3.64 19.96
C LEU A 54 1.55 2.13 19.80
N GLU A 55 2.76 1.70 19.47
CA GLU A 55 3.12 0.28 19.39
C GLU A 55 2.96 -0.42 20.73
N LYS A 56 3.43 0.21 21.82
CA LYS A 56 3.26 -0.33 23.16
C LYS A 56 1.78 -0.47 23.55
N CYS A 57 0.97 0.55 23.29
CA CYS A 57 -0.47 0.51 23.56
C CYS A 57 -1.16 -0.59 22.74
N ASN A 58 -0.81 -0.73 21.45
CA ASN A 58 -1.35 -1.79 20.61
C ASN A 58 -0.92 -3.18 21.08
N ALA A 59 0.30 -3.34 21.61
CA ALA A 59 0.77 -4.59 22.19
C ALA A 59 -0.03 -4.96 23.46
N ASP A 60 -0.29 -3.99 24.34
CA ASP A 60 -1.08 -4.20 25.56
C ASP A 60 -2.53 -4.63 25.24
N VAL A 61 -3.13 -4.05 24.19
CA VAL A 61 -4.46 -4.44 23.69
C VAL A 61 -4.45 -5.88 23.19
N LEU A 62 -3.42 -6.28 22.43
CA LEU A 62 -3.29 -7.64 21.90
C LEU A 62 -3.03 -8.67 23.01
N ASP A 63 -2.23 -8.33 24.01
CA ASP A 63 -2.01 -9.19 25.18
C ASP A 63 -3.32 -9.42 25.93
N SER A 64 -4.06 -8.34 26.20
CA SER A 64 -5.38 -8.40 26.83
C SER A 64 -6.37 -9.25 26.03
N TYR A 65 -6.36 -9.13 24.70
CA TYR A 65 -7.17 -9.97 23.81
C TYR A 65 -6.80 -11.45 23.91
N SER A 66 -5.51 -11.78 23.91
CA SER A 66 -5.04 -13.17 24.01
C SER A 66 -5.46 -13.82 25.35
N GLN A 67 -5.39 -13.06 26.44
CA GLN A 67 -5.85 -13.50 27.76
C GLN A 67 -7.36 -13.70 27.79
N ALA A 68 -8.13 -12.76 27.21
CA ALA A 68 -9.58 -12.86 27.11
C ALA A 68 -10.03 -14.06 26.27
N TRP A 69 -9.35 -14.30 25.14
CA TRP A 69 -9.59 -15.47 24.29
C TRP A 69 -9.33 -16.77 25.05
N THR A 70 -8.17 -16.85 25.72
CA THR A 70 -7.79 -18.02 26.53
C THR A 70 -8.82 -18.29 27.62
N ARG A 71 -9.26 -17.25 28.34
CA ARG A 71 -10.29 -17.38 29.39
C ARG A 71 -11.62 -17.86 28.81
N ALA A 72 -12.06 -17.29 27.69
CA ALA A 72 -13.29 -17.72 27.03
C ALA A 72 -13.20 -19.19 26.55
N CYS A 73 -12.00 -19.64 26.15
CA CYS A 73 -11.76 -21.03 25.84
C CYS A 73 -11.83 -21.94 27.07
N GLU A 74 -11.24 -21.52 28.18
CA GLU A 74 -11.28 -22.24 29.46
C GLU A 74 -12.71 -22.37 30.00
N GLU A 75 -13.53 -21.31 29.89
CA GLU A 75 -14.95 -21.32 30.27
C GLU A 75 -15.78 -22.33 29.46
N LEU A 76 -15.34 -22.64 28.23
CA LEU A 76 -15.95 -23.66 27.38
C LEU A 76 -15.34 -25.05 27.59
N GLU A 77 -14.46 -25.22 28.58
CA GLU A 77 -13.70 -26.45 28.85
C GLU A 77 -12.87 -26.91 27.63
N ARG A 78 -12.42 -25.96 26.80
CA ARG A 78 -11.58 -26.20 25.63
C ARG A 78 -10.13 -25.81 25.93
N GLY A 79 -9.19 -26.41 25.20
CA GLY A 79 -7.76 -26.06 25.30
C GLY A 79 -7.47 -24.62 24.84
N LYS A 80 -6.22 -24.17 25.01
CA LYS A 80 -5.79 -22.79 24.70
C LYS A 80 -6.00 -22.38 23.24
N ASP A 81 -5.98 -23.34 22.32
CA ASP A 81 -6.20 -23.13 20.89
C ASP A 81 -7.65 -23.48 20.49
N CYS A 82 -8.62 -23.00 21.26
CA CYS A 82 -10.02 -23.26 20.94
C CYS A 82 -10.58 -22.31 19.89
N ALA A 83 -11.52 -22.81 19.09
CA ALA A 83 -12.40 -21.98 18.30
C ALA A 83 -13.59 -21.53 19.16
N LEU A 84 -13.68 -20.23 19.41
CA LEU A 84 -14.83 -19.63 20.07
C LEU A 84 -16.05 -19.61 19.13
N PRO A 85 -17.28 -19.66 19.69
CA PRO A 85 -18.49 -19.35 18.93
C PRO A 85 -18.39 -17.97 18.28
N THR A 86 -19.00 -17.81 17.11
CA THR A 86 -18.89 -16.57 16.32
C THR A 86 -19.27 -15.31 17.10
N TYR A 87 -20.29 -15.38 17.96
CA TYR A 87 -20.71 -14.22 18.76
C TYR A 87 -19.66 -13.79 19.79
N GLU A 88 -18.92 -14.73 20.39
CA GLU A 88 -17.84 -14.43 21.33
C GLU A 88 -16.60 -13.93 20.60
N ALA A 89 -16.21 -14.63 19.53
CA ALA A 89 -15.07 -14.23 18.70
C ALA A 89 -15.25 -12.80 18.18
N SER A 90 -16.41 -12.49 17.58
CA SER A 90 -16.71 -11.16 17.07
C SER A 90 -16.75 -10.09 18.17
N ARG A 91 -17.21 -10.42 19.39
CA ARG A 91 -17.18 -9.49 20.52
C ARG A 91 -15.75 -9.13 20.91
N LEU A 92 -14.86 -10.13 20.99
CA LEU A 92 -13.45 -9.92 21.32
C LEU A 92 -12.70 -9.18 20.20
N ASP A 93 -12.96 -9.52 18.94
CA ASP A 93 -12.38 -8.84 17.78
C ASP A 93 -12.76 -7.35 17.75
N ASN A 94 -14.03 -7.04 17.99
CA ASN A 94 -14.49 -5.64 18.08
C ASN A 94 -13.77 -4.89 19.21
N THR A 95 -13.52 -5.56 20.34
CA THR A 95 -12.78 -4.96 21.46
C THR A 95 -11.33 -4.63 21.08
N VAL A 96 -10.68 -5.45 20.24
CA VAL A 96 -9.35 -5.15 19.71
C VAL A 96 -9.37 -3.93 18.78
N VAL A 97 -10.36 -3.87 17.88
CA VAL A 97 -10.52 -2.74 16.96
C VAL A 97 -10.73 -1.45 17.75
N ASP A 98 -11.64 -1.45 18.71
CA ASP A 98 -11.92 -0.29 19.57
C ASP A 98 -10.70 0.10 20.41
N GLY A 99 -9.98 -0.87 20.98
CA GLY A 99 -8.75 -0.63 21.73
C GLY A 99 -7.66 0.02 20.88
N LYS A 100 -7.42 -0.49 19.66
CA LYS A 100 -6.44 0.09 18.73
C LYS A 100 -6.85 1.48 18.25
N ASN A 101 -8.14 1.71 17.98
CA ASN A 101 -8.66 3.03 17.63
C ASN A 101 -8.44 4.04 18.77
N ARG A 102 -8.69 3.62 20.01
CA ARG A 102 -8.40 4.45 21.19
C ARG A 102 -6.91 4.73 21.36
N CYS A 103 -6.03 3.75 21.14
CA CYS A 103 -4.58 3.98 21.12
C CYS A 103 -4.20 5.01 20.03
N ALA A 104 -4.77 4.88 18.84
CA ALA A 104 -4.55 5.82 17.76
C ALA A 104 -5.03 7.23 18.11
N GLU A 105 -6.17 7.39 18.78
CA GLU A 105 -6.66 8.69 19.26
C GLU A 105 -5.77 9.30 20.35
N LEU A 106 -5.32 8.50 21.32
CA LEU A 106 -4.51 8.96 22.44
C LEU A 106 -3.12 9.45 22.02
N TYR A 107 -2.52 8.82 21.02
CA TYR A 107 -1.17 9.14 20.54
C TYR A 107 -1.16 9.92 19.23
N LYS A 108 -2.32 10.43 18.80
CA LYS A 108 -2.45 11.38 17.68
C LYS A 108 -2.00 12.76 18.17
N ASN A 109 -0.87 13.25 17.68
CA ASN A 109 -0.47 14.65 17.86
C ASN A 109 -1.44 15.62 17.15
#